data_AF-A0A2X3EAM4-F1
#
_entry.id   AF-A0A2X3EAM4-F1
#
_cell.length_a   1.000
_cell.length_b   1.000
_cell.length_c   1.000
_cell.angle_alpha   90.00
_cell.angle_beta   90.00
_cell.angle_gamma   90.00
#
_symmetry.space_group_name_H-M   'P 1'
#
loop_
_entity.id
_entity.type
_entity.pdbx_description
1 polymer ?
#
loop_
_entity_poly.entity_id
_entity_poly.type
_entity_poly.pdbx_seq_one_letter_code
_entity_poly.pdbx_strand_id
1 'polypeptide(L)' 'MISIKYLCPGCNGITEISNIENIKNSQEAYPLACQACGTAFSKAALVKFAKSKAEEMIIEALATLPKKPNK' A
#
# COMPACT_ATOMS: atom_id res chain seq x y z
N MET A 1 0.10 -6.57 -11.74
CA MET A 1 0.69 -5.59 -10.82
C MET A 1 -0.34 -5.29 -9.74
N ILE A 2 0.04 -5.31 -8.46
CA ILE A 2 -0.88 -5.01 -7.36
C ILE A 2 -0.85 -3.49 -7.14
N SER A 3 -1.95 -2.81 -7.46
CA SER A 3 -2.13 -1.39 -7.12
C SER A 3 -2.71 -1.27 -5.72
N ILE A 4 -2.00 -0.57 -4.83
CA ILE A 4 -2.46 -0.31 -3.45
C ILE A 4 -2.99 1.12 -3.38
N LYS A 5 -4.22 1.29 -2.89
CA LYS A 5 -4.80 2.62 -2.64
C LYS A 5 -4.28 3.17 -1.32
N TYR A 6 -3.48 4.21 -1.38
CA TYR A 6 -2.95 4.94 -0.23
C TYR A 6 -3.78 6.18 0.05
N LEU A 7 -4.25 6.35 1.28
CA LEU A 7 -4.96 7.55 1.70
C LEU A 7 -3.95 8.55 2.27
N CYS A 8 -3.91 9.75 1.69
CA CYS A 8 -3.07 10.82 2.19
C CYS A 8 -3.54 11.26 3.59
N PRO A 9 -2.67 11.26 4.63
CA PRO A 9 -3.06 11.69 5.97
C PRO A 9 -3.35 13.19 6.07
N GLY A 10 -2.87 14.01 5.12
CA GLY A 10 -3.05 15.47 5.16
C GLY A 10 -4.33 15.97 4.50
N CYS A 11 -4.82 15.28 3.47
CA CYS A 11 -5.97 15.75 2.68
C CYS A 11 -6.98 14.65 2.34
N ASN A 12 -6.81 13.43 2.88
CA ASN A 12 -7.61 12.24 2.57
C ASN A 12 -7.70 11.91 1.06
N GLY A 13 -6.83 12.49 0.23
CA GLY A 13 -6.74 12.18 -1.19
C GLY A 13 -6.28 10.74 -1.41
N ILE A 14 -6.94 10.04 -2.32
CA ILE A 14 -6.56 8.68 -2.73
C ILE A 14 -5.39 8.80 -3.70
N THR A 15 -4.27 8.17 -3.35
CA THR A 15 -3.09 8.05 -4.19
C THR A 15 -2.89 6.58 -4.52
N GLU A 16 -2.87 6.25 -5.81
CA GLU A 16 -2.63 4.87 -6.22
C GLU A 16 -1.12 4.58 -6.25
N ILE A 17 -0.72 3.53 -5.53
CA ILE A 17 0.63 3.01 -5.57
C ILE A 17 0.63 1.76 -6.45
N SER A 18 1.01 1.94 -7.72
CA SER A 18 1.02 0.84 -8.69
C SER A 18 2.27 -0.05 -8.60
N ASN A 19 3.36 0.46 -8.01
CA ASN A 19 4.63 -0.28 -7.88
C ASN A 19 5.40 0.07 -6.60
N ILE A 20 5.28 -0.79 -5.58
CA ILE A 20 6.01 -0.68 -4.32
C ILE A 20 7.52 -0.93 -4.50
N GLU A 21 7.91 -1.77 -5.45
CA GLU A 21 9.33 -2.04 -5.70
C GLU A 21 10.05 -0.81 -6.22
N ASN A 22 9.37 0.02 -7.02
CA ASN A 22 9.90 1.30 -7.46
C ASN A 22 10.14 2.23 -6.26
N ILE A 23 9.17 2.33 -5.34
CA ILE A 23 9.33 3.10 -4.09
C ILE A 23 10.48 2.56 -3.23
N LYS A 24 10.60 1.22 -3.13
CA LYS A 24 11.66 0.57 -2.34
C LYS A 24 13.04 0.74 -2.95
N ASN A 25 13.15 0.71 -4.28
CA ASN A 25 14.42 0.89 -5.00
C ASN A 25 14.77 2.37 -5.25
N SER A 26 13.80 3.28 -5.11
CA SER A 26 14.07 4.72 -5.28
C SER A 26 15.12 5.19 -4.27
N GLN A 27 16.07 5.99 -4.75
CA GLN A 27 17.06 6.67 -3.92
C GLN A 27 16.47 7.89 -3.22
N GLU A 28 15.29 8.35 -3.64
CA GLU A 28 14.62 9.49 -3.03
C GLU A 28 14.06 9.13 -1.65
N ALA A 29 14.28 10.01 -0.69
CA ALA A 29 13.65 9.90 0.63
C ALA A 29 12.12 10.03 0.55
N TYR A 30 11.64 10.76 -0.46
CA TYR A 30 10.23 11.05 -0.72
C TYR A 30 9.85 10.74 -2.18
N PRO A 31 9.79 9.46 -2.56
CA PRO A 31 9.62 9.06 -3.96
C PRO A 31 8.20 9.26 -4.50
N LEU A 32 7.24 9.63 -3.64
CA LEU A 32 5.84 9.75 -4.01
C LEU A 32 5.19 10.89 -3.24
N ALA A 33 4.35 11.65 -3.91
CA ALA A 33 3.61 12.76 -3.32
C ALA A 33 2.11 12.63 -3.61
N CYS A 34 1.29 13.18 -2.73
CA CYS A 34 -0.15 13.21 -2.92
C CYS A 34 -0.51 14.03 -4.17
N GLN A 35 -1.28 13.45 -5.09
CA GLN A 35 -1.79 14.17 -6.26
C GLN A 35 -2.77 15.31 -5.88
N ALA A 36 -3.46 15.21 -4.75
CA ALA A 36 -4.47 16.19 -4.34
C ALA A 36 -3.88 17.41 -3.61
N CYS A 37 -2.93 17.18 -2.70
CA CYS A 37 -2.38 18.25 -1.85
C CYS A 37 -0.86 18.44 -1.98
N GLY A 38 -0.18 17.65 -2.82
CA GLY A 38 1.27 17.75 -3.02
C GLY A 38 2.12 17.26 -1.83
N THR A 39 1.51 16.73 -0.78
CA THR A 39 2.23 16.21 0.39
C THR A 39 3.15 15.06 0.00
N ALA A 40 4.45 15.26 0.17
CA ALA A 40 5.46 14.24 -0.03
C ALA A 40 5.37 13.14 1.05
N PHE A 41 5.33 11.89 0.61
CA PHE A 41 5.30 10.72 1.49
C PHE A 41 6.70 10.13 1.63
N SER A 42 7.12 9.87 2.86
CA SER A 42 8.41 9.24 3.09
C SER A 42 8.39 7.79 2.60
N LYS A 43 9.49 7.36 1.97
CA LYS A 43 9.70 5.99 1.51
C LYS A 43 9.39 4.96 2.61
N ALA A 44 9.86 5.22 3.82
CA ALA A 44 9.63 4.34 4.97
C ALA A 44 8.14 4.21 5.31
N ALA A 45 7.38 5.32 5.29
CA ALA A 45 5.94 5.29 5.55
C ALA A 45 5.17 4.52 4.46
N LEU A 46 5.52 4.74 3.19
CA LEU A 46 4.91 4.06 2.05
C LEU A 46 5.15 2.54 2.11
N VAL A 47 6.39 2.12 2.34
CA VAL A 47 6.76 0.70 2.45
C VAL A 47 6.05 0.04 3.63
N LYS A 48 6.02 0.72 4.79
CA LYS A 48 5.32 0.22 5.99
C LYS A 48 3.82 0.04 5.71
N PHE A 49 3.17 1.05 5.12
CA PHE A 49 1.76 0.98 4.78
C PHE A 49 1.46 -0.16 3.82
N ALA A 50 2.26 -0.29 2.76
CA ALA A 50 2.05 -1.32 1.76
C ALA A 50 2.21 -2.73 2.30
N LYS A 51 3.21 -2.93 3.19
CA LYS A 51 3.38 -4.20 3.89
C LYS A 51 2.13 -4.53 4.72
N SER A 52 1.68 -3.61 5.56
CA SER A 52 0.49 -3.81 6.38
C SER A 52 -0.77 -4.05 5.54
N LYS A 53 -0.91 -3.36 4.39
CA LYS A 53 -2.05 -3.56 3.52
C LYS A 53 -2.02 -4.91 2.81
N ALA A 54 -0.84 -5.38 2.39
CA ALA A 54 -0.66 -6.72 1.86
C ALA A 54 -0.97 -7.80 2.91
N GLU A 55 -0.51 -7.62 4.15
CA GLU A 55 -0.83 -8.52 5.27
C GLU A 55 -2.35 -8.60 5.50
N GLU A 56 -3.03 -7.46 5.51
CA GLU A 56 -4.49 -7.39 5.66
C GLU A 56 -5.23 -8.09 4.51
N MET A 57 -4.81 -7.87 3.26
CA MET A 57 -5.38 -8.55 2.10
C MET A 57 -5.17 -10.07 2.14
N ILE A 58 -4.02 -10.53 2.64
CA ILE A 58 -3.75 -11.96 2.83
C ILE A 58 -4.68 -12.52 3.91
N ILE A 59 -4.82 -11.83 5.05
CA ILE A 59 -5.70 -12.25 6.15
C ILE A 59 -7.16 -12.32 5.67
N GLU A 60 -7.62 -11.31 4.94
CA GLU A 60 -8.97 -11.27 4.37
C GLU A 60 -9.18 -12.42 3.37
N ALA A 61 -8.23 -12.62 2.45
CA ALA A 61 -8.29 -13.73 1.51
C ALA A 61 -8.33 -15.09 2.24
N LEU A 62 -7.47 -15.30 3.24
CA LEU A 62 -7.46 -16.51 4.07
C LEU A 62 -8.78 -16.70 4.84
N ALA A 63 -9.43 -15.62 5.30
CA ALA A 63 -10.73 -15.68 5.97
C ALA A 63 -11.87 -16.05 5.01
N THR A 64 -11.77 -15.64 3.74
CA THR A 64 -12.75 -15.97 2.70
C THR A 64 -12.57 -17.36 2.08
N LEU A 65 -11.43 -18.03 2.34
CA LEU A 65 -11.23 -19.40 1.88
C LEU A 65 -12.24 -20.33 2.58
N PRO A 66 -13.03 -21.11 1.82
CA PRO A 66 -13.88 -22.12 2.43
C PRO A 66 -12.98 -23.13 3.13
N LYS A 67 -13.20 -23.34 4.43
CA LYS A 67 -12.60 -24.45 5.17
C LYS A 67 -13.01 -25.73 4.45
N LYS A 68 -12.11 -26.36 3.69
CA LYS A 68 -12.36 -27.69 3.14
C LYS A 68 -12.76 -28.59 4.32
N PRO A 69 -13.95 -29.22 4.31
CA PRO A 69 -14.21 -30.28 5.26
C PRO A 69 -13.20 -31.38 4.93
N ASN A 70 -12.24 -31.62 5.82
CA ASN A 70 -11.44 -32.83 5.78
C ASN A 70 -12.44 -33.99 5.91
N LYS A 71 -12.61 -34.74 4.83
CA LYS A 71 -13.35 -35.99 4.80
C LYS A 71 -12.35 -37.14 4.80
#